data_AF-A0A0E2B015-F1
#
_entry.id   AF-A0A0E2B015-F1
#
_cell.length_a   1.000
_cell.length_b   1.000
_cell.length_c   1.000
_cell.angle_alpha   90.00
_cell.angle_beta   90.00
_cell.angle_gamma   90.00
#
_symmetry.space_group_name_H-M   'P 1'
#
loop_
_entity.id
_entity.type
_entity.pdbx_description
1 polymer ?
#
loop_
_entity_poly.entity_id
_entity_poly.type
_entity_poly.pdbx_seq_one_letter_code
_entity_poly.pdbx_strand_id
1 'polypeptide(L)'
;MKSFLRISVCLLLLFVGHTTFGQNAEKTDPNKKDGGTEYYPLAYYDERLSVKNISFFRRHSDNGKGEFLDVMVEMENRSFDPAKFSIYILAINETTSINPEKRDLVPFPKWRGFDLENNTFVINFQNLMPKQLEPKAVWGEEKYNKAKKDYDDRIARGEIVRMSNPSLTETITYLTNHSENALEFTIFGEQGPKKDQVLISNFVDQTEEERKKQAHESLSKHTYTIYSAKYKTTLMSHHYTEYRPGYVTYNKVVVLIFNPLKEKNKLVYRRFIDIAGIKLLN
;
A
#
# COMPACT_ATOMS: atom_id res chain seq x y z
N MET A 1 -64.89 4.58 31.68
CA MET A 1 -63.47 5.04 31.79
C MET A 1 -62.52 3.90 32.20
N LYS A 2 -62.50 2.76 31.50
CA LYS A 2 -61.56 1.63 31.77
C LYS A 2 -60.81 1.12 30.53
N SER A 3 -61.09 1.68 29.35
CA SER A 3 -60.46 1.30 28.08
C SER A 3 -59.23 2.18 27.74
N PHE A 4 -59.29 3.49 28.03
CA PHE A 4 -58.18 4.42 27.78
C PHE A 4 -56.92 4.13 28.61
N LEU A 5 -57.07 3.53 29.80
CA LEU A 5 -55.93 3.13 30.63
C LEU A 5 -55.15 1.95 30.02
N ARG A 6 -55.82 1.05 29.28
CA ARG A 6 -55.19 -0.13 28.67
C ARG A 6 -54.39 0.22 27.41
N ILE A 7 -54.84 1.22 26.65
CA ILE A 7 -54.13 1.70 25.46
C ILE A 7 -52.88 2.50 25.87
N SER A 8 -52.94 3.26 26.97
CA SER A 8 -51.79 3.99 27.49
C SER A 8 -50.68 3.06 28.03
N VAL A 9 -51.04 1.93 28.64
CA VAL A 9 -50.07 0.93 29.14
C VAL A 9 -49.41 0.14 27.99
N CYS A 10 -50.11 -0.13 26.89
CA CYS A 10 -49.49 -0.73 25.70
C CYS A 10 -48.57 0.24 24.95
N LEU A 11 -48.87 1.55 24.95
CA LEU A 11 -47.98 2.55 24.36
C LEU A 11 -46.70 2.74 25.20
N LEU A 12 -46.79 2.61 26.54
CA LEU A 12 -45.63 2.70 27.42
C LEU A 12 -44.69 1.48 27.28
N LEU A 13 -45.22 0.30 26.97
CA LEU A 13 -44.42 -0.92 26.75
C LEU A 13 -43.70 -0.94 25.39
N LEU A 14 -44.13 -0.14 24.42
CA LEU A 14 -43.43 0.04 23.14
C LEU A 14 -42.19 0.95 23.25
N PHE A 15 -42.06 1.75 24.31
CA PHE A 15 -40.88 2.58 24.55
C PHE A 15 -39.80 1.93 25.43
N VAL A 16 -40.07 0.77 26.04
CA VAL A 16 -39.12 0.09 26.96
C VAL A 16 -38.37 -1.08 26.30
N GLY A 17 -38.65 -1.37 25.02
CA GLY A 17 -38.08 -2.52 24.27
C GLY A 17 -36.82 -2.25 23.43
N HIS A 18 -36.18 -1.08 23.53
CA HIS A 18 -34.90 -0.81 22.87
C HIS A 18 -33.75 -0.81 23.88
N THR A 19 -33.46 -1.98 24.44
CA THR A 19 -32.14 -2.26 25.01
C THR A 19 -31.43 -3.28 24.13
N THR A 20 -30.13 -3.02 23.94
CA THR A 20 -29.10 -3.80 23.22
C THR A 20 -29.07 -3.72 21.68
N PHE A 21 -28.47 -2.63 21.18
CA PHE A 21 -27.29 -2.73 20.31
C PHE A 21 -26.40 -1.51 20.60
N GLY A 22 -25.83 -1.49 21.80
CA GLY A 22 -24.71 -0.62 22.09
C GLY A 22 -23.49 -1.15 21.35
N GLN A 23 -23.11 -0.48 20.27
CA GLN A 23 -21.71 -0.48 19.87
C GLN A 23 -20.90 -0.14 21.12
N ASN A 24 -19.90 -0.94 21.44
CA ASN A 24 -18.88 -0.56 22.41
C ASN A 24 -18.16 0.67 21.84
N ALA A 25 -18.74 1.85 22.05
CA ALA A 25 -18.03 3.10 22.01
C ALA A 25 -17.12 3.09 23.23
N GLU A 26 -15.86 2.74 22.96
CA GLU A 26 -14.73 2.90 23.85
C GLU A 26 -14.86 4.24 24.57
N LYS A 27 -14.95 4.22 25.91
CA LYS A 27 -14.91 5.43 26.72
C LYS A 27 -13.60 6.13 26.39
N THR A 28 -13.70 7.33 25.83
CA THR A 28 -12.56 8.21 25.58
C THR A 28 -11.87 8.55 26.89
N ASP A 29 -10.67 8.00 27.07
CA ASP A 29 -9.73 8.33 28.13
C ASP A 29 -9.23 9.77 27.93
N PRO A 30 -9.45 10.69 28.88
CA PRO A 30 -9.07 12.10 28.74
C PRO A 30 -7.54 12.35 28.73
N ASN A 31 -6.71 11.30 28.84
CA ASN A 31 -5.25 11.39 28.73
C ASN A 31 -4.66 10.89 27.39
N LYS A 32 -5.49 10.51 26.40
CA LYS A 32 -5.00 10.19 25.05
C LYS A 32 -4.64 11.49 24.32
N LYS A 33 -3.35 11.86 24.30
CA LYS A 33 -2.81 12.89 23.41
C LYS A 33 -3.23 12.56 21.97
N ASP A 34 -3.92 13.49 21.32
CA ASP A 34 -4.45 13.46 19.94
C ASP A 34 -4.41 12.09 19.25
N GLY A 35 -5.44 11.30 19.56
CA GLY A 35 -5.76 10.09 18.82
C GLY A 35 -6.20 10.44 17.41
N GLY A 36 -5.25 10.46 16.48
CA GLY A 36 -5.53 10.33 15.06
C GLY A 36 -6.50 9.16 14.87
N THR A 37 -7.61 9.41 14.18
CA THR A 37 -8.65 8.42 13.95
C THR A 37 -7.98 7.16 13.42
N GLU A 38 -8.12 6.03 14.10
CA GLU A 38 -7.52 4.77 13.68
C GLU A 38 -8.19 4.36 12.37
N TYR A 39 -7.58 4.68 11.23
CA TYR A 39 -8.19 4.40 9.94
C TYR A 39 -8.19 2.90 9.73
N TYR A 40 -9.37 2.34 9.54
CA TYR A 40 -9.50 0.98 9.05
C TYR A 40 -9.04 0.95 7.59
N PRO A 41 -8.08 0.09 7.21
CA PRO A 41 -7.59 -0.02 5.83
C PRO A 41 -8.60 -0.77 4.93
N LEU A 42 -9.88 -0.40 5.02
CA LEU A 42 -10.97 -0.89 4.18
C LEU A 42 -11.26 0.14 3.11
N ALA A 43 -11.39 -0.32 1.86
CA ALA A 43 -11.70 0.55 0.74
C ALA A 43 -13.21 0.80 0.67
N TYR A 44 -13.60 2.07 0.53
CA TYR A 44 -14.97 2.52 0.38
C TYR A 44 -15.26 2.87 -1.06
N TYR A 45 -16.21 2.18 -1.66
CA TYR A 45 -16.57 2.38 -3.06
C TYR A 45 -16.85 3.86 -3.40
N ASP A 46 -16.33 4.31 -4.55
CA ASP A 46 -16.62 5.61 -5.15
C ASP A 46 -17.14 5.37 -6.56
N GLU A 47 -18.37 5.80 -6.83
CA GLU A 47 -19.07 5.55 -8.09
C GLU A 47 -18.36 6.14 -9.31
N ARG A 48 -17.56 7.19 -9.11
CA ARG A 48 -16.86 7.90 -10.18
C ARG A 48 -15.64 7.14 -10.66
N LEU A 49 -15.02 6.33 -9.79
CA LEU A 49 -13.77 5.62 -10.08
C LEU A 49 -14.05 4.19 -10.53
N SER A 50 -13.54 3.83 -11.70
CA SER A 50 -13.52 2.45 -12.18
C SER A 50 -12.11 2.03 -12.56
N VAL A 51 -11.48 1.16 -11.78
CA VAL A 51 -10.20 0.53 -12.16
C VAL A 51 -10.49 -0.60 -13.13
N LYS A 52 -10.05 -0.47 -14.39
CA LYS A 52 -10.31 -1.45 -15.46
C LYS A 52 -9.31 -2.59 -15.43
N ASN A 53 -8.04 -2.24 -15.45
CA ASN A 53 -6.97 -3.21 -15.58
C ASN A 53 -5.75 -2.78 -14.76
N ILE A 54 -5.01 -3.78 -14.28
CA ILE A 54 -3.71 -3.60 -13.65
C ILE A 54 -2.76 -4.57 -14.34
N SER A 55 -1.84 -4.02 -15.13
CA SER A 55 -0.84 -4.78 -15.87
C SER A 55 0.53 -4.60 -15.25
N PHE A 56 1.42 -5.56 -15.48
CA PHE A 56 2.75 -5.57 -14.93
C PHE A 56 3.75 -5.88 -16.03
N PHE A 57 4.82 -5.11 -16.10
CA PHE A 57 5.91 -5.34 -17.03
C PHE A 57 7.21 -5.41 -16.24
N ARG A 58 8.06 -6.38 -16.57
CA ARG A 58 9.40 -6.48 -16.01
C ARG A 58 10.40 -6.23 -17.11
N ARG A 59 11.26 -5.24 -16.91
CA ARG A 59 12.31 -4.86 -17.85
C ARG A 59 13.65 -4.76 -17.16
N HIS A 60 14.72 -5.09 -17.87
CA HIS A 60 16.07 -4.83 -17.40
C HIS A 60 16.29 -3.32 -17.27
N SER A 61 17.05 -2.92 -16.26
CA SER A 61 17.48 -1.53 -16.16
C SER A 61 18.50 -1.22 -17.25
N ASP A 62 18.47 0.00 -17.78
CA ASP A 62 19.36 0.41 -18.88
C ASP A 62 20.85 0.35 -18.48
N ASN A 63 21.15 0.37 -17.17
CA ASN A 63 22.49 0.23 -16.62
C ASN A 63 22.95 -1.24 -16.42
N GLY A 64 22.07 -2.23 -16.65
CA GLY A 64 22.33 -3.67 -16.47
C GLY A 64 22.53 -4.15 -15.02
N LYS A 65 22.40 -3.26 -14.03
CA LYS A 65 22.65 -3.58 -12.60
C LYS A 65 21.39 -4.02 -11.84
N GLY A 66 20.23 -3.97 -12.47
CA GLY A 66 18.97 -4.28 -11.82
C GLY A 66 17.83 -4.49 -12.81
N GLU A 67 16.64 -4.37 -12.28
CA GLU A 67 15.40 -4.51 -13.02
C GLU A 67 14.39 -3.45 -12.58
N PHE A 68 13.44 -3.21 -13.48
CA PHE A 68 12.26 -2.42 -13.24
C PHE A 68 11.04 -3.32 -13.25
N LEU A 69 10.21 -3.15 -12.23
CA LEU A 69 8.82 -3.57 -12.26
C LEU A 69 7.97 -2.33 -12.55
N ASP A 70 7.38 -2.30 -13.74
CA ASP A 70 6.41 -1.29 -14.12
C ASP A 70 5.00 -1.79 -13.81
N VAL A 71 4.25 -1.02 -13.03
CA VAL A 71 2.87 -1.32 -12.68
C VAL A 71 1.98 -0.31 -13.40
N MET A 72 1.20 -0.79 -14.36
CA MET A 72 0.28 0.03 -15.13
C MET A 72 -1.14 -0.14 -14.60
N VAL A 73 -1.72 0.92 -14.07
CA VAL A 73 -3.09 0.98 -13.55
C VAL A 73 -3.95 1.81 -14.49
N GLU A 74 -4.90 1.15 -15.16
CA GLU A 74 -5.87 1.79 -16.04
C GLU A 74 -7.14 2.15 -15.27
N MET A 75 -7.49 3.42 -15.28
CA MET A 75 -8.63 3.97 -14.54
C MET A 75 -9.57 4.70 -15.50
N GLU A 76 -10.87 4.58 -15.25
CA GLU A 76 -11.92 5.26 -15.99
C GLU A 76 -12.78 6.10 -15.03
N ASN A 77 -13.14 7.30 -15.48
CA ASN A 77 -14.13 8.14 -14.83
C ASN A 77 -15.52 7.81 -15.35
N ARG A 78 -16.44 7.48 -14.45
CA ARG A 78 -17.85 7.24 -14.79
C ARG A 78 -18.73 8.50 -14.72
N SER A 79 -18.16 9.63 -14.28
CA SER A 79 -18.82 10.92 -14.23
C SER A 79 -18.40 11.82 -15.39
N PHE A 80 -19.28 12.77 -15.76
CA PHE A 80 -18.99 13.82 -16.73
C PHE A 80 -18.00 14.86 -16.20
N ASP A 81 -17.95 15.06 -14.89
CA ASP A 81 -17.07 16.02 -14.25
C ASP A 81 -15.71 15.41 -13.91
N PRO A 82 -14.61 16.19 -13.99
CA PRO A 82 -13.29 15.74 -13.58
C PRO A 82 -13.26 15.42 -12.09
N ALA A 83 -12.65 14.28 -11.74
CA ALA A 83 -12.53 13.83 -10.35
C ALA A 83 -11.05 13.73 -9.95
N LYS A 84 -10.72 14.27 -8.77
CA LYS A 84 -9.37 14.21 -8.19
C LYS A 84 -9.25 12.99 -7.28
N PHE A 85 -8.15 12.27 -7.41
CA PHE A 85 -7.79 11.13 -6.60
C PHE A 85 -6.30 11.21 -6.24
N SER A 86 -5.88 10.41 -5.26
CA SER A 86 -4.47 10.21 -4.97
C SER A 86 -4.15 8.73 -4.86
N ILE A 87 -2.91 8.32 -5.14
CA ILE A 87 -2.55 6.91 -5.26
C ILE A 87 -1.18 6.62 -4.65
N TYR A 88 -1.11 5.47 -3.99
CA TYR A 88 0.14 4.79 -3.65
C TYR A 88 0.21 3.47 -4.41
N ILE A 89 1.38 3.20 -4.96
CA ILE A 89 1.73 1.87 -5.46
C ILE A 89 2.96 1.40 -4.73
N LEU A 90 2.84 0.26 -4.06
CA LEU A 90 3.89 -0.36 -3.26
C LEU A 90 4.27 -1.69 -3.91
N ALA A 91 5.52 -1.82 -4.28
CA ALA A 91 6.10 -3.09 -4.71
C ALA A 91 6.94 -3.68 -3.57
N ILE A 92 6.69 -4.93 -3.22
CA ILE A 92 7.39 -5.64 -2.13
C ILE A 92 7.91 -6.99 -2.61
N ASN A 93 9.00 -7.40 -1.98
CA ASN A 93 9.38 -8.80 -1.91
C ASN A 93 9.09 -9.32 -0.51
N GLU A 94 8.18 -10.28 -0.42
CA GLU A 94 7.75 -10.89 0.82
C GLU A 94 8.05 -12.39 0.81
N THR A 95 8.66 -12.90 1.87
CA THR A 95 8.91 -14.34 2.07
C THR A 95 8.33 -14.79 3.38
N THR A 96 8.02 -16.08 3.50
CA THR A 96 7.64 -16.68 4.78
C THR A 96 8.80 -16.61 5.77
N SER A 97 8.49 -16.50 7.07
CA SER A 97 9.48 -16.56 8.16
C SER A 97 10.11 -17.95 8.35
N ILE A 98 9.60 -18.96 7.62
CA ILE A 98 10.15 -20.32 7.62
C ILE A 98 11.57 -20.31 7.06
N ASN A 99 12.48 -20.89 7.83
CA ASN A 99 13.75 -21.36 7.28
C ASN A 99 13.52 -22.75 6.65
N PRO A 100 13.62 -22.89 5.31
CA PRO A 100 13.35 -24.16 4.63
C PRO A 100 14.29 -25.27 5.09
N GLU A 101 15.57 -24.99 5.32
CA GLU A 101 16.56 -25.99 5.76
C GLU A 101 16.18 -26.57 7.12
N LYS A 102 15.76 -25.71 8.05
CA LYS A 102 15.30 -26.13 9.38
C LYS A 102 13.99 -26.93 9.28
N ARG A 103 13.11 -26.53 8.37
CA ARG A 103 11.79 -27.14 8.17
C ARG A 103 11.87 -28.54 7.59
N ASP A 104 12.85 -28.77 6.72
CA ASP A 104 13.10 -30.09 6.14
C ASP A 104 13.67 -31.05 7.20
N LEU A 105 14.51 -30.54 8.12
CA LEU A 105 15.06 -31.32 9.23
C LEU A 105 14.03 -31.61 10.33
N VAL A 106 13.21 -30.61 10.68
CA VAL A 106 12.16 -30.72 11.70
C VAL A 106 10.84 -30.28 11.07
N PRO A 107 10.12 -31.21 10.40
CA PRO A 107 8.87 -30.88 9.74
C PRO A 107 7.81 -30.51 10.77
N PHE A 108 6.90 -29.63 10.37
CA PHE A 108 5.81 -29.26 11.24
C PHE A 108 4.87 -30.43 11.48
N PRO A 109 4.39 -30.61 12.73
CA PRO A 109 3.45 -31.67 13.02
C PRO A 109 2.18 -31.50 12.19
N LYS A 110 1.89 -32.48 11.31
CA LYS A 110 0.73 -32.45 10.40
C LYS A 110 -0.63 -32.32 11.10
N TRP A 111 -0.70 -32.72 12.38
CA TRP A 111 -1.91 -32.62 13.20
C TRP A 111 -2.22 -31.20 13.70
N ARG A 112 -1.23 -30.29 13.67
CA ARG A 112 -1.44 -28.90 14.04
C ARG A 112 -1.86 -28.13 12.78
N GLY A 113 -3.08 -27.60 12.78
CA GLY A 113 -3.61 -26.88 11.61
C GLY A 113 -3.03 -25.47 11.41
N PHE A 114 -2.58 -24.83 12.49
CA PHE A 114 -2.08 -23.45 12.44
C PHE A 114 -0.56 -23.41 12.68
N ASP A 115 0.17 -23.07 11.62
CA ASP A 115 1.61 -22.80 11.70
C ASP A 115 1.88 -21.30 11.72
N LEU A 116 2.33 -20.80 12.87
CA LEU A 116 2.66 -19.41 13.06
C LEU A 116 3.81 -18.96 12.14
N GLU A 117 4.83 -19.79 11.93
CA GLU A 117 6.00 -19.42 11.12
C GLU A 117 5.64 -19.33 9.64
N ASN A 118 4.76 -20.22 9.16
CA ASN A 118 4.25 -20.18 7.79
C ASN A 118 3.36 -18.96 7.54
N ASN A 119 2.57 -18.57 8.54
CA ASN A 119 1.65 -17.44 8.46
C ASN A 119 2.31 -16.09 8.76
N THR A 120 3.58 -16.10 9.21
CA THR A 120 4.35 -14.89 9.44
C THR A 120 5.15 -14.57 8.19
N PHE A 121 4.84 -13.44 7.58
CA PHE A 121 5.52 -12.95 6.40
C PHE A 121 6.55 -11.88 6.77
N VAL A 122 7.72 -11.95 6.14
CA VAL A 122 8.84 -11.03 6.31
C VAL A 122 9.06 -10.30 4.99
N ILE A 123 9.07 -8.97 5.05
CA ILE A 123 9.39 -8.13 3.90
C ILE A 123 10.92 -8.00 3.80
N ASN A 124 11.49 -8.48 2.70
CA ASN A 124 12.92 -8.41 2.45
C ASN A 124 13.34 -7.02 1.95
N PHE A 125 12.57 -6.46 1.02
CA PHE A 125 12.73 -5.12 0.51
C PHE A 125 11.43 -4.61 -0.09
N GLN A 126 11.30 -3.30 -0.18
CA GLN A 126 10.13 -2.61 -0.70
C GLN A 126 10.53 -1.35 -1.46
N ASN A 127 9.66 -0.91 -2.37
CA ASN A 127 9.77 0.37 -3.04
C ASN A 127 8.37 0.97 -3.22
N LEU A 128 8.20 2.22 -2.76
CA LEU A 128 6.93 2.93 -2.74
C LEU A 128 6.98 4.11 -3.72
N MET A 129 5.94 4.22 -4.55
CA MET A 129 5.64 5.39 -5.36
C MET A 129 4.60 6.26 -4.60
N PRO A 130 4.77 7.59 -4.48
CA PRO A 130 5.74 8.43 -5.19
C PRO A 130 7.12 8.54 -4.53
N LYS A 131 7.20 8.39 -3.20
CA LYS A 131 8.43 8.53 -2.42
C LYS A 131 8.71 7.26 -1.65
N GLN A 132 9.98 6.84 -1.62
CA GLN A 132 10.43 5.70 -0.84
C GLN A 132 10.11 5.90 0.66
N LEU A 133 9.60 4.85 1.29
CA LEU A 133 9.19 4.84 2.68
C LEU A 133 10.30 4.26 3.57
N GLU A 134 10.78 5.07 4.49
CA GLU A 134 11.77 4.66 5.48
C GLU A 134 11.10 3.88 6.63
N PRO A 135 11.67 2.74 7.08
CA PRO A 135 11.15 1.97 8.21
C PRO A 135 10.94 2.80 9.49
N LYS A 136 11.82 3.78 9.74
CA LYS A 136 11.74 4.69 10.88
C LYS A 136 10.42 5.49 10.91
N ALA A 137 9.90 5.87 9.73
CA ALA A 137 8.65 6.63 9.64
C ALA A 137 7.42 5.80 10.04
N VAL A 138 7.43 4.50 9.72
CA VAL A 138 6.31 3.58 10.01
C VAL A 138 6.30 3.16 11.48
N TRP A 139 7.46 2.80 12.01
CA TRP A 139 7.58 2.27 13.38
C TRP A 139 7.73 3.35 14.46
N GLY A 140 8.08 4.57 14.08
CA GLY A 140 8.52 5.59 15.02
C GLY A 140 9.90 5.26 15.62
N GLU A 141 10.39 6.11 16.52
CA GLU A 141 11.77 6.02 17.01
C GLU A 141 11.98 4.84 17.96
N GLU A 142 11.03 4.56 18.85
CA GLU A 142 11.18 3.53 19.88
C GLU A 142 11.29 2.12 19.29
N LYS A 143 10.32 1.76 18.44
CA LYS A 143 10.28 0.42 17.83
C LYS A 143 11.40 0.23 16.81
N TYR A 144 11.77 1.29 16.08
CA TYR A 144 12.94 1.28 15.20
C TYR A 144 14.24 1.05 15.98
N ASN A 145 14.45 1.77 17.09
CA ASN A 145 15.67 1.62 17.89
C ASN A 145 15.76 0.21 18.52
N LYS A 146 14.62 -0.38 18.90
CA LYS A 146 14.57 -1.77 19.37
C LYS A 146 14.96 -2.76 18.28
N ALA A 147 14.40 -2.61 17.07
CA ALA A 147 14.74 -3.45 15.93
C ALA A 147 16.21 -3.30 15.51
N LYS A 148 16.74 -2.08 15.55
CA LYS A 148 18.14 -1.79 15.28
C LYS A 148 19.07 -2.44 16.31
N LYS A 149 18.73 -2.35 17.61
CA LYS A 149 19.50 -2.99 18.67
C LYS A 149 19.53 -4.52 18.50
N ASP A 150 18.40 -5.15 18.21
CA ASP A 150 18.35 -6.60 17.96
C ASP A 150 19.21 -7.00 16.75
N TYR A 151 19.17 -6.19 15.69
CA TYR A 151 20.04 -6.36 14.53
C TYR A 151 21.54 -6.25 14.90
N ASP A 152 21.93 -5.21 15.64
CA ASP A 152 23.31 -4.99 16.06
C ASP A 152 23.80 -6.13 16.99
N ASP A 153 22.96 -6.60 17.92
CA ASP A 153 23.25 -7.72 18.83
C ASP A 153 23.42 -9.06 18.08
N ARG A 154 22.70 -9.27 16.97
CA ARG A 154 22.85 -10.45 16.11
C ARG A 154 24.11 -10.40 15.26
N ILE A 155 24.45 -9.21 14.74
CA ILE A 155 25.73 -9.00 14.04
C ILE A 155 26.91 -9.19 14.99
N ALA A 156 26.82 -8.69 16.22
CA ALA A 156 27.85 -8.89 17.24
C ALA A 156 28.09 -10.38 17.56
N ARG A 157 27.06 -11.22 17.39
CA ARG A 157 27.16 -12.69 17.50
C ARG A 157 27.71 -13.38 16.25
N GLY A 158 28.01 -12.64 15.19
CA GLY A 158 28.52 -13.17 13.91
C GLY A 158 27.44 -13.73 12.99
N GLU A 159 26.16 -13.46 13.25
CA GLU A 159 25.07 -13.90 12.37
C GLU A 159 24.99 -13.02 11.11
N ILE A 160 24.79 -13.62 9.94
CA ILE A 160 24.50 -12.89 8.69
C ILE A 160 23.01 -12.54 8.69
N VAL A 161 22.69 -11.33 9.12
CA VAL A 161 21.31 -10.86 9.27
C VAL A 161 21.07 -9.58 8.51
N ARG A 162 19.81 -9.33 8.14
CA ARG A 162 19.36 -8.06 7.56
C ARG A 162 18.47 -7.36 8.57
N MET A 163 18.48 -6.03 8.53
CA MET A 163 17.56 -5.25 9.35
C MET A 163 16.12 -5.61 8.96
N SER A 164 15.27 -5.79 9.96
CA SER A 164 13.86 -6.08 9.72
C SER A 164 13.16 -4.87 9.10
N ASN A 165 12.18 -5.14 8.24
CA ASN A 165 11.28 -4.13 7.70
C ASN A 165 9.91 -4.20 8.39
N PRO A 166 9.13 -3.11 8.39
CA PRO A 166 7.74 -3.11 8.85
C PRO A 166 6.93 -4.18 8.13
N SER A 167 5.95 -4.76 8.83
CA SER A 167 5.04 -5.72 8.22
C SER A 167 4.15 -5.03 7.17
N LEU A 168 3.62 -5.81 6.22
CA LEU A 168 2.75 -5.27 5.18
C LEU A 168 1.53 -4.54 5.76
N THR A 169 0.95 -5.10 6.81
CA THR A 169 -0.20 -4.50 7.51
C THR A 169 0.16 -3.16 8.14
N GLU A 170 1.29 -3.07 8.85
CA GLU A 170 1.76 -1.81 9.45
C GLU A 170 2.01 -0.74 8.39
N THR A 171 2.68 -1.12 7.30
CA THR A 171 2.93 -0.20 6.17
C THR A 171 1.63 0.31 5.57
N ILE A 172 0.63 -0.54 5.35
CA ILE A 172 -0.65 -0.11 4.75
C ILE A 172 -1.46 0.75 5.71
N THR A 173 -1.49 0.43 7.00
CA THR A 173 -2.13 1.27 8.00
C THR A 173 -1.47 2.65 8.03
N TYR A 174 -0.15 2.71 8.02
CA TYR A 174 0.60 3.97 7.95
C TYR A 174 0.25 4.78 6.69
N LEU A 175 0.26 4.15 5.52
CA LEU A 175 -0.07 4.81 4.24
C LEU A 175 -1.53 5.28 4.18
N THR A 176 -2.44 4.55 4.82
CA THR A 176 -3.85 4.93 4.90
C THR A 176 -4.03 6.18 5.77
N ASN A 177 -3.28 6.28 6.86
CA ASN A 177 -3.30 7.46 7.74
C ASN A 177 -2.65 8.69 7.09
N HIS A 178 -1.64 8.48 6.23
CA HIS A 178 -0.87 9.55 5.57
C HIS A 178 -1.18 9.66 4.08
N SER A 179 -2.47 9.71 3.73
CA SER A 179 -2.95 9.81 2.34
C SER A 179 -2.52 11.10 1.62
N GLU A 180 -2.10 12.12 2.37
CA GLU A 180 -1.65 13.42 1.86
C GLU A 180 -0.31 13.37 1.13
N ASN A 181 0.54 12.38 1.41
CA ASN A 181 1.81 12.20 0.68
C ASN A 181 1.66 11.33 -0.58
N ALA A 182 0.41 10.91 -0.90
CA ALA A 182 0.12 10.11 -2.08
C ALA A 182 0.20 10.97 -3.34
N LEU A 183 0.46 10.33 -4.49
CA LEU A 183 0.53 11.04 -5.75
C LEU A 183 -0.87 11.50 -6.15
N GLU A 184 -1.10 12.82 -6.20
CA GLU A 184 -2.36 13.38 -6.68
C GLU A 184 -2.45 13.31 -8.21
N PHE A 185 -3.63 12.93 -8.71
CA PHE A 185 -3.93 12.90 -10.13
C PHE A 185 -5.41 13.21 -10.37
N THR A 186 -5.75 13.58 -11.59
CA THR A 186 -7.12 13.87 -12.01
C THR A 186 -7.53 12.90 -13.11
N ILE A 187 -8.72 12.32 -12.98
CA ILE A 187 -9.36 11.58 -14.06
C ILE A 187 -10.37 12.53 -14.71
N PHE A 188 -10.11 12.89 -15.96
CA PHE A 188 -10.91 13.87 -16.68
C PHE A 188 -12.23 13.27 -17.16
N GLY A 189 -13.28 14.08 -17.21
CA GLY A 189 -14.57 13.71 -17.78
C GLY A 189 -14.71 14.18 -19.23
N GLU A 190 -15.84 14.81 -19.56
CA GLU A 190 -16.22 15.15 -20.94
C GLU A 190 -15.30 16.20 -21.57
N GLN A 191 -14.85 17.21 -20.80
CA GLN A 191 -14.00 18.29 -21.31
C GLN A 191 -12.58 17.82 -21.68
N GLY A 192 -12.17 16.66 -21.16
CA GLY A 192 -10.82 16.10 -21.39
C GLY A 192 -9.69 16.91 -20.73
N PRO A 193 -8.44 16.39 -20.80
CA PRO A 193 -7.25 17.10 -20.33
C PRO A 193 -6.85 18.22 -21.31
N LYS A 194 -6.23 19.27 -20.78
CA LYS A 194 -5.48 20.23 -21.59
C LYS A 194 -4.18 19.61 -22.11
N LYS A 195 -3.56 20.18 -23.14
CA LYS A 195 -2.33 19.62 -23.77
C LYS A 195 -1.19 19.38 -22.78
N ASP A 196 -1.04 20.25 -21.79
CA ASP A 196 -0.07 20.18 -20.69
C ASP A 196 -0.39 19.10 -19.64
N GLN A 197 -1.62 18.59 -19.62
CA GLN A 197 -2.11 17.62 -18.65
C GLN A 197 -2.24 16.21 -19.22
N VAL A 198 -1.97 16.03 -20.52
CA VAL A 198 -2.03 14.73 -21.21
C VAL A 198 -0.94 13.80 -20.69
N LEU A 199 0.28 14.31 -20.49
CA LEU A 199 1.43 13.54 -20.03
C LEU A 199 2.08 14.25 -18.85
N ILE A 200 2.07 13.61 -17.69
CA ILE A 200 2.76 14.08 -16.49
C ILE A 200 3.73 12.98 -16.09
N SER A 201 5.02 13.28 -16.03
CA SER A 201 6.05 12.32 -15.67
C SER A 201 7.07 12.97 -14.75
N ASN A 202 7.63 12.21 -13.81
CA ASN A 202 8.78 12.64 -13.02
C ASN A 202 10.11 12.08 -13.57
N PHE A 203 10.14 11.83 -14.88
CA PHE A 203 11.33 11.34 -15.54
C PHE A 203 12.51 12.31 -15.35
N VAL A 204 13.64 11.75 -14.95
CA VAL A 204 14.90 12.47 -14.76
C VAL A 204 15.89 11.92 -15.77
N ASP A 205 16.28 12.74 -16.73
CA ASP A 205 17.34 12.43 -17.67
C ASP A 205 18.69 12.29 -16.92
N GLN A 206 19.46 11.25 -17.23
CA GLN A 206 20.45 11.48 -18.27
C GLN A 206 21.55 12.55 -18.07
N THR A 207 22.23 12.75 -16.93
CA THR A 207 23.27 13.82 -16.92
C THR A 207 24.43 13.48 -17.87
N GLU A 208 25.07 14.49 -18.47
CA GLU A 208 26.17 14.25 -19.43
C GLU A 208 27.36 13.49 -18.80
N GLU A 209 27.60 13.68 -17.51
CA GLU A 209 28.63 12.98 -16.76
C GLU A 209 28.28 11.51 -16.52
N GLU A 210 27.02 11.23 -16.17
CA GLU A 210 26.47 9.88 -16.05
C GLU A 210 26.58 9.13 -17.38
N ARG A 211 26.25 9.79 -18.49
CA ARG A 211 26.36 9.21 -19.84
C ARG A 211 27.80 8.86 -20.21
N LYS A 212 28.77 9.70 -19.82
CA LYS A 212 30.21 9.43 -20.02
C LYS A 212 30.71 8.27 -19.15
N LYS A 213 30.16 8.12 -17.94
CA LYS A 213 30.51 7.06 -16.99
C LYS A 213 29.72 5.76 -17.19
N GLN A 214 28.76 5.73 -18.13
CA GLN A 214 27.76 4.65 -18.25
C GLN A 214 27.09 4.33 -16.90
N ALA A 215 26.91 5.36 -16.08
CA ALA A 215 26.21 5.29 -14.80
C ALA A 215 24.85 5.95 -14.96
N HIS A 216 23.86 5.52 -14.18
CA HIS A 216 22.50 6.06 -14.24
C HIS A 216 21.97 6.13 -12.81
N GLU A 217 22.54 7.02 -12.00
CA GLU A 217 22.22 7.14 -10.57
C GLU A 217 20.85 7.80 -10.38
N SER A 218 20.45 8.64 -11.33
CA SER A 218 19.11 9.24 -11.43
C SER A 218 17.98 8.25 -11.78
N LEU A 219 18.31 7.03 -12.21
CA LEU A 219 17.33 6.04 -12.71
C LEU A 219 16.29 5.65 -11.65
N SER A 220 16.71 5.55 -10.39
CA SER A 220 15.83 5.22 -9.26
C SER A 220 14.86 6.34 -8.88
N LYS A 221 15.10 7.57 -9.36
CA LYS A 221 14.27 8.75 -9.06
C LYS A 221 13.05 8.83 -9.98
N HIS A 222 13.06 8.12 -11.10
CA HIS A 222 11.89 8.00 -11.94
C HIS A 222 10.92 7.00 -11.30
N THR A 223 9.78 7.49 -10.82
CA THR A 223 8.83 6.68 -10.05
C THR A 223 7.46 6.59 -10.69
N TYR A 224 7.06 7.51 -11.58
CA TYR A 224 5.78 7.44 -12.27
C TYR A 224 5.69 8.22 -13.59
N THR A 225 4.74 7.77 -14.42
CA THR A 225 4.25 8.46 -15.60
C THR A 225 2.72 8.34 -15.66
N ILE A 226 2.02 9.45 -15.85
CA ILE A 226 0.57 9.53 -15.95
C ILE A 226 0.21 9.96 -17.37
N TYR A 227 -0.60 9.15 -18.04
CA TYR A 227 -1.25 9.47 -19.30
C TYR A 227 -2.73 9.74 -19.05
N SER A 228 -3.18 10.94 -19.38
CA SER A 228 -4.57 11.35 -19.25
C SER A 228 -5.22 11.47 -20.63
N ALA A 229 -6.43 10.94 -20.74
CA ALA A 229 -7.30 11.05 -21.89
C ALA A 229 -8.73 11.37 -21.43
N LYS A 230 -9.63 11.57 -22.38
CA LYS A 230 -11.06 11.73 -22.09
C LYS A 230 -11.59 10.47 -21.39
N TYR A 231 -12.20 10.64 -20.22
CA TYR A 231 -12.71 9.57 -19.34
C TYR A 231 -11.69 8.54 -18.85
N LYS A 232 -10.43 8.59 -19.27
CA LYS A 232 -9.45 7.53 -18.99
C LYS A 232 -8.14 8.12 -18.52
N THR A 233 -7.58 7.56 -17.45
CA THR A 233 -6.25 7.88 -16.98
C THR A 233 -5.48 6.59 -16.76
N THR A 234 -4.30 6.50 -17.36
CA THR A 234 -3.37 5.39 -17.19
C THR A 234 -2.20 5.88 -16.36
N LEU A 235 -1.99 5.26 -15.21
CA LEU A 235 -0.84 5.55 -14.37
C LEU A 235 0.13 4.39 -14.45
N MET A 236 1.37 4.69 -14.78
CA MET A 236 2.47 3.73 -14.77
C MET A 236 3.42 4.12 -13.64
N SER A 237 3.62 3.24 -12.66
CA SER A 237 4.66 3.41 -11.65
C SER A 237 5.87 2.55 -11.96
N HIS A 238 7.05 3.10 -11.69
CA HIS A 238 8.34 2.49 -12.00
C HIS A 238 9.04 2.11 -10.69
N HIS A 239 9.20 0.81 -10.46
CA HIS A 239 9.85 0.30 -9.26
C HIS A 239 11.19 -0.32 -9.60
N TYR A 240 12.25 0.45 -9.40
CA TYR A 240 13.63 -0.01 -9.58
C TYR A 240 14.07 -0.89 -8.40
N THR A 241 14.74 -1.99 -8.71
CA THR A 241 15.51 -2.78 -7.75
C THR A 241 16.83 -3.23 -8.35
N GLU A 242 17.89 -3.11 -7.56
CA GLU A 242 19.21 -3.66 -7.92
C GLU A 242 19.22 -5.18 -7.78
N TYR A 243 20.04 -5.85 -8.58
CA TYR A 243 20.25 -7.29 -8.45
C TYR A 243 20.94 -7.60 -7.14
N ARG A 244 20.27 -8.42 -6.33
CA ARG A 244 20.79 -8.94 -5.07
C ARG A 244 21.28 -10.38 -5.27
N PRO A 245 22.15 -10.91 -4.38
CA PRO A 245 22.46 -12.33 -4.37
C PRO A 245 21.18 -13.18 -4.39
N GLY A 246 21.10 -14.12 -5.34
CA GLY A 246 19.90 -14.92 -5.59
C GLY A 246 18.90 -14.31 -6.59
N TYR A 247 19.21 -13.19 -7.23
CA TYR A 247 18.37 -12.53 -8.26
C TYR A 247 16.91 -12.34 -7.80
N VAL A 248 16.73 -11.95 -6.53
CA VAL A 248 15.40 -11.80 -5.93
C VAL A 248 14.73 -10.54 -6.47
N THR A 249 13.53 -10.71 -7.01
CA THR A 249 12.69 -9.66 -7.62
C THR A 249 11.51 -9.29 -6.73
N TYR A 250 10.78 -8.23 -7.05
CA TYR A 250 9.46 -8.01 -6.42
C TYR A 250 8.52 -9.19 -6.70
N ASN A 251 7.71 -9.58 -5.72
CA ASN A 251 6.76 -10.69 -5.85
C ASN A 251 5.32 -10.30 -5.49
N LYS A 252 5.10 -9.12 -4.92
CA LYS A 252 3.76 -8.63 -4.59
C LYS A 252 3.67 -7.13 -4.81
N VAL A 253 2.51 -6.70 -5.29
CA VAL A 253 2.18 -5.29 -5.51
C VAL A 253 0.89 -4.94 -4.77
N VAL A 254 0.89 -3.76 -4.14
CA VAL A 254 -0.30 -3.20 -3.49
C VAL A 254 -0.62 -1.87 -4.14
N VAL A 255 -1.87 -1.73 -4.58
CA VAL A 255 -2.42 -0.50 -5.14
C VAL A 255 -3.45 0.05 -4.17
N LEU A 256 -3.24 1.30 -3.73
CA LEU A 256 -4.13 2.03 -2.84
C LEU A 256 -4.52 3.35 -3.51
N ILE A 257 -5.81 3.57 -3.75
CA ILE A 257 -6.33 4.82 -4.32
C ILE A 257 -7.21 5.48 -3.28
N PHE A 258 -7.04 6.78 -3.11
CA PHE A 258 -7.74 7.62 -2.16
C PHE A 258 -8.50 8.72 -2.87
N ASN A 259 -9.58 9.16 -2.25
CA ASN A 259 -10.32 10.35 -2.61
C ASN A 259 -10.00 11.46 -1.59
N PRO A 260 -9.20 12.47 -1.97
CA PRO A 260 -8.76 13.53 -1.05
C PRO A 260 -9.89 14.43 -0.58
N LEU A 261 -11.04 14.46 -1.29
CA LEU A 261 -12.19 15.30 -0.95
C LEU A 261 -13.03 14.73 0.21
N LYS A 262 -12.83 13.45 0.58
CA LYS A 262 -13.52 12.85 1.72
C LYS A 262 -12.77 13.16 3.02
N GLU A 263 -13.48 13.64 4.05
CA GLU A 263 -12.88 13.89 5.37
C GLU A 263 -12.52 12.60 6.11
N LYS A 264 -13.37 11.57 5.99
CA LYS A 264 -13.18 10.24 6.57
C LYS A 264 -13.20 9.19 5.47
N ASN A 265 -12.57 8.04 5.71
CA ASN A 265 -12.66 6.89 4.80
C ASN A 265 -12.18 7.23 3.37
N LYS A 266 -11.00 7.86 3.30
CA LYS A 266 -10.40 8.36 2.07
C LYS A 266 -10.04 7.23 1.09
N LEU A 267 -9.69 6.04 1.59
CA LEU A 267 -9.32 4.90 0.76
C LEU A 267 -10.54 4.42 -0.03
N VAL A 268 -10.48 4.50 -1.36
CA VAL A 268 -11.58 4.12 -2.26
C VAL A 268 -11.32 2.85 -3.06
N TYR A 269 -10.05 2.50 -3.23
CA TYR A 269 -9.66 1.25 -3.90
C TYR A 269 -8.45 0.64 -3.18
N ARG A 270 -8.49 -0.67 -2.98
CA ARG A 270 -7.41 -1.45 -2.38
C ARG A 270 -7.31 -2.78 -3.10
N ARG A 271 -6.11 -3.11 -3.58
CA ARG A 271 -5.84 -4.42 -4.17
C ARG A 271 -4.44 -4.90 -3.85
N PHE A 272 -4.34 -6.17 -3.45
CA PHE A 272 -3.08 -6.91 -3.32
C PHE A 272 -3.00 -7.88 -4.47
N ILE A 273 -1.84 -7.91 -5.11
CA ILE A 273 -1.63 -8.71 -6.30
C ILE A 273 -0.31 -9.44 -6.13
N ASP A 274 -0.38 -10.77 -6.16
CA ASP A 274 0.81 -11.61 -6.22
C ASP A 274 1.30 -11.67 -7.68
N ILE A 275 2.58 -11.40 -7.87
CA ILE A 275 3.25 -11.31 -9.17
C ILE A 275 4.48 -12.22 -9.22
N ALA A 276 4.58 -13.23 -8.35
CA ALA A 276 5.73 -14.15 -8.29
C ALA A 276 5.98 -14.89 -9.62
N GLY A 277 4.95 -15.10 -10.45
CA GLY A 277 5.04 -15.83 -11.73
C GLY A 277 5.40 -14.98 -12.96
N ILE A 278 5.61 -13.68 -12.81
CA ILE A 278 5.86 -12.79 -13.96
C ILE A 278 7.32 -12.91 -14.40
N LYS A 279 7.52 -13.28 -15.66
CA LYS A 279 8.85 -13.39 -16.27
C LYS A 279 9.36 -12.03 -16.75
N LEU A 280 10.67 -11.87 -16.78
CA LEU A 280 11.33 -10.77 -17.47
C LEU A 280 10.97 -10.81 -18.95
N LEU A 281 10.65 -9.64 -19.51
CA LEU A 281 10.46 -9.48 -20.95
C LEU A 281 11.86 -9.45 -21.59
N ASN A 282 12.06 -10.30 -22.59
CA ASN A 282 13.29 -10.35 -23.39
C ASN A 282 13.40 -9.14 -24.32
#